data_AF-A0A183CKA6-F1
#
_entry.id   AF-A0A183CKA6-F1
#
_cell.length_a   1.000
_cell.length_b   1.000
_cell.length_c   1.000
_cell.angle_alpha   90.00
_cell.angle_beta   90.00
_cell.angle_gamma   90.00
#
_symmetry.space_group_name_H-M   'P 1'
#
loop_
_entity.id
_entity.type
_entity.pdbx_description
1 polymer ?
#
loop_
_entity_poly.entity_id
_entity_poly.type
_entity_poly.pdbx_seq_one_letter_code
_entity_poly.pdbx_strand_id
1 'polypeptide(L)'
;MSSKYDDLFYLTFKDCYPCWPLIGSAFAFGFIAIVGLVTNASVIYITVRTKALRGTANYLLALTSAFEILHQHGHFLFVYTAFSGINFIDYRLSIHGGLSSEHVRQWLPSLFSLFALLGAAFGFYISLIPERILPGKFDLIGCSHQWWHMLILAAMAYWHCTGRQGRQIFQTKQAPTTNRRPPNKKTIQIFG
;
A
#
# COMPACT_ATOMS: atom_id res chain seq x y z
N MET A 1 -24.27 -13.34 -16.48
CA MET A 1 -23.71 -12.05 -16.93
C MET A 1 -22.30 -11.76 -16.38
N SER A 2 -21.82 -12.49 -15.36
CA SER A 2 -20.43 -12.41 -14.84
C SER A 2 -19.37 -12.74 -15.89
N SER A 3 -19.55 -13.83 -16.67
CA SER A 3 -18.49 -14.33 -17.56
C SER A 3 -17.95 -13.31 -18.54
N LYS A 4 -18.79 -12.46 -19.15
CA LYS A 4 -18.32 -11.49 -20.16
C LYS A 4 -17.39 -10.41 -19.57
N TYR A 5 -17.57 -10.04 -18.30
CA TYR A 5 -16.73 -9.07 -17.61
C TYR A 5 -15.47 -9.72 -17.07
N ASP A 6 -15.59 -10.95 -16.55
CA ASP A 6 -14.46 -11.76 -16.14
C ASP A 6 -13.54 -12.04 -17.34
N ASP A 7 -14.11 -12.34 -18.50
CA ASP A 7 -13.41 -12.54 -19.78
C ASP A 7 -12.76 -11.23 -20.27
N LEU A 8 -13.44 -10.08 -20.19
CA LEU A 8 -12.86 -8.80 -20.65
C LEU A 8 -11.72 -8.32 -19.74
N PHE A 9 -11.89 -8.44 -18.42
CA PHE A 9 -10.83 -8.15 -17.45
C PHE A 9 -9.66 -9.12 -17.65
N TYR A 10 -9.93 -10.41 -17.72
CA TYR A 10 -8.92 -11.44 -17.99
C TYR A 10 -8.19 -11.16 -19.31
N LEU A 11 -8.89 -10.91 -20.42
CA LEU A 11 -8.25 -10.61 -21.72
C LEU A 11 -7.44 -9.31 -21.71
N THR A 12 -7.84 -8.30 -20.93
CA THR A 12 -7.09 -7.03 -20.78
C THR A 12 -5.79 -7.23 -20.02
N PHE A 13 -5.76 -8.16 -19.05
CA PHE A 13 -4.61 -8.40 -18.16
C PHE A 13 -3.84 -9.68 -18.48
N LYS A 14 -4.35 -10.55 -19.36
CA LYS A 14 -3.78 -11.86 -19.72
C LYS A 14 -2.37 -11.76 -20.28
N ASP A 15 -2.11 -10.71 -21.05
CA ASP A 15 -0.81 -10.47 -21.68
C ASP A 15 0.00 -9.38 -20.93
N CYS A 16 -0.48 -8.92 -19.77
CA CYS A 16 0.30 -8.04 -18.90
C CYS A 16 1.39 -8.86 -18.21
N TYR A 17 2.64 -8.67 -18.63
CA TYR A 17 3.80 -9.25 -17.96
C TYR A 17 3.84 -8.85 -16.48
N PRO A 18 4.42 -9.69 -15.61
CA PRO A 18 4.65 -9.32 -14.22
C PRO A 18 5.39 -7.98 -14.14
N CYS A 19 4.97 -7.11 -13.22
CA CYS A 19 5.64 -5.82 -13.00
C CYS A 19 7.04 -6.08 -12.39
N TRP A 20 8.03 -6.27 -13.26
CA TRP A 20 9.41 -6.57 -12.87
C TRP A 20 10.01 -5.57 -11.88
N PRO A 21 9.77 -4.25 -11.98
CA PRO A 21 10.20 -3.31 -10.94
C PRO A 21 9.60 -3.60 -9.56
N LEU A 22 8.34 -4.02 -9.51
CA LEU A 22 7.67 -4.40 -8.27
C LEU A 22 8.23 -5.71 -7.70
N ILE A 23 8.44 -6.72 -8.54
CA ILE A 23 9.04 -7.99 -8.11
C ILE A 23 10.47 -7.77 -7.60
N GLY A 24 11.27 -6.98 -8.33
CA GLY A 24 12.64 -6.66 -7.94
C GLY A 24 12.70 -5.92 -6.61
N SER A 25 11.84 -4.90 -6.42
CA SER A 25 11.76 -4.17 -5.15
C SER A 25 11.25 -5.04 -4.01
N ALA A 26 10.24 -5.89 -4.23
CA ALA A 26 9.74 -6.83 -3.23
C ALA A 26 10.83 -7.81 -2.78
N PHE A 27 11.62 -8.35 -3.71
CA PHE A 27 12.75 -9.22 -3.40
C PHE A 27 13.82 -8.49 -2.57
N ALA A 28 14.18 -7.26 -2.96
CA ALA A 28 15.15 -6.45 -2.22
C ALA A 28 14.68 -6.16 -0.77
N PHE A 29 13.43 -5.74 -0.59
CA PHE A 29 12.87 -5.55 0.75
C PHE A 29 12.78 -6.85 1.55
N GLY A 30 12.44 -7.97 0.91
CA GLY A 30 12.45 -9.29 1.55
C GLY A 30 13.84 -9.70 2.06
N PHE A 31 14.90 -9.43 1.29
CA PHE A 31 16.26 -9.72 1.70
C PHE A 31 16.68 -8.86 2.91
N ILE A 32 16.42 -7.56 2.87
CA ILE A 32 16.66 -6.64 3.99
C ILE A 32 15.86 -7.08 5.23
N ALA A 33 14.62 -7.53 5.03
CA ALA A 33 13.75 -8.02 6.09
C ALA A 33 14.38 -9.24 6.81
N ILE A 34 14.99 -10.18 6.09
CA ILE A 34 15.67 -11.34 6.69
C ILE A 34 16.85 -10.88 7.57
N VAL A 35 17.66 -9.94 7.09
CA VAL A 35 18.79 -9.41 7.88
C VAL A 35 18.27 -8.79 9.18
N GLY A 36 17.23 -7.96 9.11
CA GLY A 36 16.65 -7.33 10.31
C GLY A 36 15.97 -8.32 11.25
N LEU A 37 15.42 -9.44 10.77
CA LEU A 37 14.92 -10.53 11.62
C LEU A 37 16.04 -11.15 12.46
N VAL A 38 17.17 -11.46 11.81
CA VAL A 38 18.32 -12.09 12.48
C VAL A 38 18.94 -11.14 13.50
N THR A 39 19.14 -9.86 13.15
CA THR A 39 19.76 -8.90 14.06
C THR A 39 18.86 -8.59 15.26
N ASN A 40 17.56 -8.38 15.04
CA ASN A 40 16.61 -8.16 16.15
C ASN A 40 16.48 -9.40 17.06
N ALA A 41 16.45 -10.61 16.49
CA ALA A 41 16.46 -11.84 17.29
C ALA A 41 17.74 -11.98 18.13
N SER A 42 18.88 -11.55 17.57
CA SER A 42 20.17 -11.55 18.27
C SER A 42 20.18 -10.59 19.47
N VAL A 43 19.60 -9.40 19.33
CA VAL A 43 19.46 -8.42 20.43
C VAL A 43 18.63 -9.00 21.58
N ILE A 44 17.50 -9.64 21.26
CA ILE A 44 16.66 -10.31 22.26
C ILE A 44 17.45 -11.43 22.96
N TYR A 45 18.12 -12.28 22.17
CA TYR A 45 18.91 -13.40 22.69
C TYR A 45 20.01 -12.92 23.65
N ILE A 46 20.81 -11.94 23.25
CA ILE A 46 21.92 -11.41 24.05
C ILE A 46 21.40 -10.76 25.35
N THR A 47 20.27 -10.05 25.27
CA THR A 47 19.64 -9.41 26.45
C THR A 47 19.17 -10.44 27.48
N VAL A 48 18.56 -11.55 27.03
CA VAL A 48 18.10 -12.61 27.93
C VAL A 48 19.26 -13.40 28.54
N ARG A 49 20.32 -13.66 27.75
CA ARG A 49 21.45 -14.49 28.17
C ARG A 49 22.44 -13.76 29.07
N THR A 50 22.61 -12.45 28.89
CA THR A 50 23.66 -11.69 29.56
C THR A 50 23.13 -11.03 30.83
N LYS A 51 23.50 -11.55 32.00
CA LYS A 51 23.06 -10.99 33.30
C LYS A 51 23.47 -9.53 33.50
N ALA A 52 24.62 -9.12 32.94
CA ALA A 52 25.10 -7.74 33.00
C ALA A 52 24.22 -6.74 32.23
N LEU A 53 23.39 -7.21 31.29
CA LEU A 53 22.48 -6.39 30.49
C LEU A 53 21.06 -6.30 31.10
N ARG A 54 20.83 -6.71 32.35
CA ARG A 54 19.49 -6.71 32.97
C ARG A 54 19.07 -5.34 33.52
N GLY A 55 19.21 -4.30 32.71
CA GLY A 55 18.71 -2.96 32.99
C GLY A 55 17.39 -2.69 32.26
N THR A 56 16.58 -1.76 32.78
CA THR A 56 15.30 -1.36 32.17
C THR A 56 15.47 -0.97 30.70
N ALA A 57 16.51 -0.21 30.36
CA ALA A 57 16.79 0.20 28.99
C ALA A 57 17.03 -0.98 28.03
N ASN A 58 17.76 -2.02 28.47
CA ASN A 58 18.02 -3.19 27.63
C ASN A 58 16.77 -4.06 27.47
N TYR A 59 15.92 -4.15 28.50
CA TYR A 59 14.62 -4.82 28.37
C TYR A 59 13.70 -4.08 27.40
N LEU A 60 13.70 -2.74 27.43
CA LEU A 60 12.97 -1.94 26.46
C LEU A 60 13.52 -2.14 25.04
N LEU A 61 14.84 -2.19 24.86
CA LEU A 61 15.46 -2.48 23.56
C LEU A 61 15.06 -3.87 23.03
N ALA A 62 15.09 -4.90 23.88
CA ALA A 62 14.65 -6.25 23.50
C ALA A 62 13.15 -6.30 23.16
N LEU A 63 12.32 -5.55 23.89
CA LEU A 63 10.89 -5.42 23.59
C LEU A 63 10.67 -4.71 22.24
N THR A 64 11.40 -3.63 21.97
CA THR A 64 11.38 -2.95 20.67
C THR A 64 11.79 -3.91 19.56
N SER A 65 12.88 -4.65 19.71
CA SER A 65 13.29 -5.67 18.72
C SER A 65 12.24 -6.75 18.50
N ALA A 66 11.44 -7.11 19.51
CA ALA A 66 10.34 -8.06 19.35
C ALA A 66 9.19 -7.47 18.50
N PHE A 67 8.84 -6.20 18.71
CA PHE A 67 7.86 -5.51 17.86
C PHE A 67 8.35 -5.31 16.43
N GLU A 68 9.64 -5.01 16.24
CA GLU A 68 10.24 -4.92 14.91
C GLU A 68 10.16 -6.26 14.17
N ILE A 69 10.40 -7.39 14.86
CA ILE A 69 10.19 -8.72 14.26
C ILE A 69 8.74 -8.88 13.78
N LEU A 70 7.74 -8.51 14.60
CA LEU A 70 6.33 -8.59 14.20
C LEU A 70 6.04 -7.70 12.99
N HIS A 71 6.53 -6.47 12.98
CA HIS A 71 6.41 -5.54 11.86
C HIS A 71 7.03 -6.10 10.58
N GLN A 72 8.20 -6.73 10.67
CA GLN A 72 8.94 -7.31 9.56
C GLN A 72 8.14 -8.36 8.76
N HIS A 73 7.15 -9.00 9.38
CA HIS A 73 6.30 -10.00 8.72
C HIS A 73 5.49 -9.41 7.56
N GLY A 74 5.16 -8.12 7.62
CA GLY A 74 4.47 -7.40 6.54
C GLY A 74 5.24 -7.43 5.22
N HIS A 75 6.58 -7.48 5.26
CA HIS A 75 7.41 -7.56 4.05
C HIS A 75 7.29 -8.93 3.34
N PHE A 76 7.12 -10.03 4.08
CA PHE A 76 6.89 -11.34 3.45
C PHE A 76 5.50 -11.43 2.82
N LEU A 77 4.50 -10.80 3.44
CA LEU A 77 3.17 -10.68 2.82
C LEU A 77 3.24 -9.84 1.54
N PHE A 78 4.03 -8.76 1.53
CA PHE A 78 4.28 -7.96 0.33
C PHE A 78 4.97 -8.78 -0.77
N VAL A 79 6.02 -9.54 -0.44
CA VAL A 79 6.70 -10.45 -1.36
C VAL A 79 5.72 -11.47 -1.94
N TYR A 80 4.96 -12.18 -1.09
CA TYR A 80 3.96 -13.15 -1.53
C TYR A 80 2.95 -12.52 -2.50
N THR A 81 2.44 -11.33 -2.17
CA THR A 81 1.49 -10.62 -3.02
C THR A 81 2.12 -10.26 -4.37
N ALA A 82 3.34 -9.71 -4.38
CA ALA A 82 4.06 -9.35 -5.60
C ALA A 82 4.30 -10.57 -6.53
N PHE A 83 4.68 -11.72 -5.97
CA PHE A 83 4.89 -12.95 -6.73
C PHE A 83 3.60 -13.61 -7.21
N SER A 84 2.51 -13.49 -6.44
CA SER A 84 1.22 -14.04 -6.85
C SER A 84 0.67 -13.39 -8.13
N GLY A 85 1.13 -12.18 -8.47
CA GLY A 85 0.68 -11.42 -9.65
C GLY A 85 -0.78 -10.97 -9.58
N ILE A 86 -1.51 -11.32 -8.51
CA ILE A 86 -2.90 -10.96 -8.34
C ILE A 86 -2.94 -9.47 -7.95
N ASN A 87 -3.55 -8.64 -8.80
CA ASN A 87 -3.87 -7.21 -8.60
C ASN A 87 -2.86 -6.15 -9.06
N PHE A 88 -1.79 -6.45 -9.81
CA PHE A 88 -0.86 -5.41 -10.25
C PHE A 88 -1.09 -4.98 -11.69
N ILE A 89 -1.64 -3.77 -11.84
CA ILE A 89 -1.76 -3.06 -13.12
C ILE A 89 -0.43 -2.36 -13.39
N ASP A 90 0.14 -2.53 -14.59
CA ASP A 90 1.36 -1.85 -14.99
C ASP A 90 1.21 -0.32 -14.91
N TYR A 91 2.27 0.39 -14.55
CA TYR A 91 2.26 1.86 -14.46
C TYR A 91 1.80 2.51 -15.77
N ARG A 92 2.28 2.04 -16.93
CA ARG A 92 1.90 2.59 -18.24
C ARG A 92 0.41 2.42 -18.51
N LEU A 93 -0.15 1.30 -18.07
CA LEU A 93 -1.58 1.02 -18.17
C LEU A 93 -2.40 1.88 -17.19
N SER A 94 -1.87 2.14 -15.99
CA SER A 94 -2.53 3.00 -14.99
C SER A 94 -2.69 4.46 -15.43
N ILE A 95 -1.79 4.97 -16.28
CA ILE A 95 -1.82 6.33 -16.82
C ILE A 95 -2.32 6.42 -18.27
N HIS A 96 -2.86 5.32 -18.82
CA HIS A 96 -3.29 5.27 -20.20
C HIS A 96 -4.37 6.32 -20.51
N GLY A 97 -4.20 7.08 -21.59
CA GLY A 97 -5.09 8.20 -21.94
C GLY A 97 -4.78 9.52 -21.22
N GLY A 98 -3.72 9.57 -20.41
CA GLY A 98 -3.15 10.79 -19.82
C GLY A 98 -4.10 11.55 -18.87
N LEU A 99 -3.78 12.82 -18.60
CA LEU A 99 -4.57 13.70 -17.73
C LEU A 99 -5.98 14.01 -18.27
N SER A 100 -6.22 13.76 -19.55
CA SER A 100 -7.54 13.87 -20.18
C SER A 100 -8.49 12.73 -19.81
N SER A 101 -7.95 11.60 -19.31
CA SER A 101 -8.79 10.47 -18.93
C SER A 101 -9.49 10.69 -17.58
N GLU A 102 -10.78 10.36 -17.53
CA GLU A 102 -11.60 10.44 -16.32
C GLU A 102 -10.99 9.63 -15.17
N HIS A 103 -10.45 8.45 -15.47
CA HIS A 103 -9.80 7.59 -14.47
C HIS A 103 -8.57 8.25 -13.85
N VAL A 104 -7.67 8.81 -14.65
CA VAL A 104 -6.45 9.45 -14.12
C VAL A 104 -6.81 10.67 -13.29
N ARG A 105 -7.78 11.50 -13.70
CA ARG A 105 -8.21 12.68 -12.92
C ARG A 105 -8.78 12.32 -11.55
N GLN A 106 -9.46 11.18 -11.44
CA GLN A 106 -10.02 10.71 -10.16
C GLN A 106 -8.99 10.04 -9.28
N TRP A 107 -8.05 9.29 -9.85
CA TRP A 107 -7.03 8.55 -9.11
C TRP A 107 -5.84 9.42 -8.66
N LEU A 108 -5.45 10.40 -9.48
CA LEU A 108 -4.25 11.23 -9.25
C LEU A 108 -4.28 12.05 -7.94
N PRO A 109 -5.38 12.70 -7.53
CA PRO A 109 -5.44 13.39 -6.24
C PRO A 109 -5.22 12.45 -5.04
N SER A 110 -5.74 11.23 -5.11
CA SER A 110 -5.51 10.22 -4.05
C SER A 110 -4.04 9.82 -3.96
N LEU A 111 -3.34 9.75 -5.09
CA LEU A 111 -1.90 9.50 -5.12
C LEU A 111 -1.12 10.65 -4.45
N PHE A 112 -1.47 11.91 -4.73
CA PHE A 112 -0.86 13.07 -4.08
C PHE A 112 -1.08 13.07 -2.56
N SER A 113 -2.30 12.79 -2.11
CA SER A 113 -2.59 12.69 -0.67
C SER A 113 -1.81 11.56 0.00
N LEU A 114 -1.68 10.41 -0.65
CA LEU A 114 -0.87 9.30 -0.15
C LEU A 114 0.60 9.71 0.02
N PHE A 115 1.21 10.27 -1.03
CA PHE A 115 2.61 10.69 -0.98
C PHE A 115 2.86 11.85 -0.02
N ALA A 116 1.88 12.75 0.18
CA ALA A 116 1.96 13.80 1.18
C ALA A 116 2.01 13.22 2.60
N LEU A 117 1.16 12.23 2.91
CA LEU A 117 1.17 11.55 4.21
C LEU A 117 2.47 10.77 4.44
N LEU A 118 2.95 10.05 3.43
CA LEU A 118 4.24 9.34 3.48
C LEU A 118 5.42 10.30 3.67
N GLY A 119 5.44 11.40 2.92
CA GLY A 119 6.47 12.44 3.00
C GLY A 119 6.48 13.12 4.37
N ALA A 120 5.29 13.40 4.93
CA ALA A 120 5.16 13.92 6.29
C ALA A 120 5.67 12.91 7.33
N ALA A 121 5.28 11.63 7.22
CA ALA A 121 5.76 10.57 8.11
C ALA A 121 7.29 10.51 8.09
N PHE A 122 7.88 10.45 6.91
CA PHE A 122 9.33 10.45 6.73
C PHE A 122 9.98 11.72 7.32
N GLY A 123 9.34 12.88 7.14
CA GLY A 123 9.76 14.14 7.74
C GLY A 123 9.85 14.08 9.27
N PHE A 124 8.83 13.53 9.95
CA PHE A 124 8.89 13.29 11.39
C PHE A 124 10.05 12.35 11.74
N TYR A 125 10.16 11.21 11.07
CA TYR A 125 11.19 10.20 11.32
C TYR A 125 12.62 10.76 11.22
N ILE A 126 12.92 11.56 10.20
CA ILE A 126 14.28 12.11 10.02
C ILE A 126 14.54 13.35 10.87
N SER A 127 13.52 14.17 11.14
CA SER A 127 13.70 15.42 11.88
C SER A 127 13.88 15.17 13.37
N LEU A 128 13.37 14.04 13.87
CA LEU A 128 13.32 13.69 15.29
C LEU A 128 12.56 14.76 16.10
N ILE A 129 11.63 15.48 15.47
CA ILE A 129 10.78 16.46 16.15
C ILE A 129 9.53 15.72 16.64
N PRO A 130 9.10 15.90 17.90
CA PRO A 130 9.47 16.99 18.83
C PRO A 130 10.60 16.67 19.83
N GLU A 131 11.09 15.45 19.93
CA GLU A 131 12.10 15.04 20.93
C GLU A 131 13.43 15.77 20.80
N ARG A 132 13.79 16.21 19.59
CA ARG A 132 14.96 17.06 19.32
C ARG A 132 14.83 18.45 19.95
N ILE A 133 13.61 18.94 20.15
CA ILE A 133 13.34 20.27 20.71
C ILE A 133 13.29 20.21 22.24
N LEU A 134 12.71 19.15 22.81
CA LEU A 134 12.58 18.95 24.25
C LEU A 134 13.03 17.54 24.64
N PRO A 135 14.36 17.32 24.81
CA PRO A 135 14.88 16.03 25.21
C PRO A 135 14.33 15.63 26.58
N GLY A 136 13.92 14.37 26.74
CA GLY A 136 13.40 13.83 28.00
C GLY A 136 11.88 13.99 28.20
N LYS A 137 11.19 14.84 27.43
CA LYS A 137 9.73 15.04 27.57
C LYS A 137 8.90 14.11 26.70
N PHE A 138 9.45 13.68 25.57
CA PHE A 138 8.75 12.88 24.57
C PHE A 138 9.24 11.42 24.52
N ASP A 139 9.98 10.98 25.54
CA ASP A 139 10.64 9.66 25.56
C ASP A 139 9.63 8.49 25.60
N LEU A 140 8.42 8.71 26.15
CA LEU A 140 7.37 7.69 26.30
C LEU A 140 6.19 7.90 25.35
N ILE A 141 5.73 9.15 25.16
CA ILE A 141 4.56 9.49 24.34
C ILE A 141 4.88 10.72 23.51
N GLY A 142 4.47 10.71 22.24
CA GLY A 142 4.59 11.82 21.31
C GLY A 142 5.95 11.93 20.63
N CYS A 143 6.83 10.93 20.71
CA CYS A 143 8.08 10.92 19.95
C CYS A 143 7.82 10.86 18.44
N SER A 144 8.75 11.35 17.63
CA SER A 144 8.67 11.35 16.18
C SER A 144 8.39 9.95 15.61
N HIS A 145 8.90 8.90 16.25
CA HIS A 145 8.65 7.52 15.85
C HIS A 145 7.17 7.13 16.00
N GLN A 146 6.48 7.59 17.05
CA GLN A 146 5.04 7.39 17.19
C GLN A 146 4.27 8.16 16.13
N TRP A 147 4.64 9.42 15.84
CA TRP A 147 4.03 10.19 14.75
C TRP A 147 4.23 9.53 13.38
N TRP A 148 5.41 8.96 13.13
CA TRP A 148 5.69 8.17 11.93
C TRP A 148 4.70 7.02 11.80
N HIS A 149 4.56 6.16 12.82
CA HIS A 149 3.59 5.05 12.80
C HIS A 149 2.15 5.54 12.58
N MET A 150 1.73 6.61 13.25
CA MET A 150 0.38 7.17 13.11
C MET A 150 0.11 7.68 11.69
N LEU A 151 1.08 8.35 11.06
CA LEU A 151 0.96 8.85 9.69
C LEU A 151 1.02 7.72 8.66
N ILE A 152 1.85 6.70 8.85
CA ILE A 152 1.85 5.49 8.01
C ILE A 152 0.51 4.76 8.10
N LEU A 153 -0.04 4.58 9.31
CA LEU A 153 -1.35 3.96 9.50
C LEU A 153 -2.46 4.78 8.84
N ALA A 154 -2.44 6.11 8.97
CA ALA A 154 -3.38 7.00 8.31
C ALA A 154 -3.26 6.91 6.77
N ALA A 155 -2.05 6.86 6.23
CA ALA A 155 -1.78 6.68 4.80
C ALA A 155 -2.35 5.35 4.29
N MET A 156 -2.14 4.25 5.02
CA MET A 156 -2.68 2.94 4.69
C MET A 156 -4.21 2.93 4.75
N ALA A 157 -4.80 3.50 5.79
CA ALA A 157 -6.25 3.60 5.94
C ALA A 157 -6.88 4.45 4.83
N TYR A 158 -6.27 5.59 4.51
CA TYR A 158 -6.68 6.47 3.41
C TYR A 158 -6.62 5.73 2.07
N TRP A 159 -5.51 5.05 1.78
CA TRP A 159 -5.34 4.28 0.55
C TRP A 159 -6.36 3.15 0.43
N HIS A 160 -6.61 2.44 1.52
CA HIS A 160 -7.61 1.39 1.55
C HIS A 160 -9.03 1.93 1.28
N CYS A 161 -9.40 3.04 1.93
CA CYS A 161 -10.70 3.68 1.75
C CYS A 161 -10.91 4.21 0.32
N THR A 162 -9.93 4.94 -0.22
CA THR A 162 -9.99 5.48 -1.59
C THR A 162 -9.99 4.36 -2.64
N GLY A 163 -9.19 3.31 -2.44
CA GLY A 163 -9.17 2.13 -3.31
C GLY A 163 -10.53 1.40 -3.36
N ARG A 164 -11.23 1.26 -2.23
CA ARG A 164 -12.59 0.67 -2.21
C ARG A 164 -13.59 1.53 -2.98
N GLN A 165 -13.56 2.85 -2.78
CA GLN A 165 -14.47 3.78 -3.48
C GLN A 165 -14.26 3.74 -5.00
N GLY A 166 -12.99 3.77 -5.44
CA GLY A 166 -12.64 3.65 -6.86
C GLY A 166 -13.20 2.35 -7.47
N ARG A 167 -13.00 1.21 -6.79
CA ARG A 167 -13.51 -0.09 -7.23
C ARG A 167 -15.04 -0.11 -7.38
N GLN A 168 -15.77 0.49 -6.44
CA GLN A 168 -17.23 0.58 -6.51
C GLN A 168 -17.73 1.45 -7.68
N ILE A 169 -17.06 2.57 -7.95
CA ILE A 169 -17.38 3.44 -9.10
C ILE A 169 -17.16 2.69 -10.41
N PHE A 170 -16.07 1.92 -10.52
CA PHE A 170 -15.82 1.10 -11.69
C PHE A 170 -16.90 0.03 -11.92
N GLN A 171 -17.29 -0.67 -10.86
CA GLN A 171 -18.34 -1.70 -10.93
C GLN A 171 -19.71 -1.10 -11.31
N THR A 172 -20.06 0.07 -10.77
CA THR A 172 -21.33 0.74 -11.07
C THR A 172 -21.38 1.35 -12.47
N LYS A 173 -20.28 1.90 -12.99
CA LYS A 173 -20.21 2.39 -14.38
C LYS A 173 -20.25 1.27 -15.42
N GLN A 174 -19.85 0.05 -15.05
CA GLN A 174 -19.93 -1.13 -15.91
C GLN A 174 -21.25 -1.88 -15.81
N ALA A 175 -22.10 -1.58 -14.83
CA ALA A 175 -23.42 -2.18 -14.70
C ALA A 175 -24.26 -1.81 -15.95
N PRO A 176 -24.84 -2.81 -16.65
CA PRO A 176 -25.63 -2.56 -17.84
C PRO A 176 -26.80 -1.64 -17.47
N THR A 177 -26.98 -0.55 -18.22
CA THR A 177 -28.18 0.28 -18.10
C THR A 177 -29.39 -0.52 -18.57
N THR A 178 -29.98 -1.33 -17.71
CA THR A 178 -31.20 -2.12 -17.97
C THR A 178 -32.46 -1.25 -17.96
N ASN A 179 -32.38 -0.01 -18.47
CA ASN A 179 -33.56 0.83 -18.66
C ASN A 179 -33.38 1.93 -19.72
N ARG A 180 -32.85 1.59 -20.90
CA ARG A 180 -33.20 2.33 -22.13
C ARG A 180 -34.06 1.41 -22.97
N ARG A 181 -35.36 1.74 -23.10
CA ARG A 181 -36.23 1.08 -24.09
C ARG A 181 -35.52 1.09 -25.45
N PRO A 182 -35.50 -0.02 -26.21
CA PRO A 182 -35.03 0.03 -27.58
C PRO A 182 -35.91 1.00 -28.39
N PRO A 183 -35.35 1.81 -29.30
CA PRO A 183 -36.16 2.58 -30.23
C PRO A 183 -37.03 1.62 -31.06
N ASN A 184 -38.29 2.00 -31.23
CA ASN A 184 -39.31 1.24 -31.95
C ASN A 184 -38.84 0.92 -33.38
N LYS A 185 -38.86 -0.36 -33.77
CA LYS A 185 -38.45 -0.90 -35.08
C LYS A 185 -39.36 -0.49 -36.26
N LYS A 186 -40.00 0.68 -36.24
CA LYS A 186 -40.94 1.10 -37.29
C LYS A 186 -40.50 2.28 -38.18
N THR A 187 -39.25 2.74 -38.10
CA THR A 187 -38.81 3.92 -38.90
C THR A 187 -37.59 3.65 -39.79
N ILE A 188 -37.43 2.43 -40.33
CA ILE A 188 -36.45 2.17 -41.40
C ILE A 188 -37.14 1.36 -42.50
N GLN A 189 -38.01 2.03 -43.23
CA GLN A 189 -38.63 1.57 -44.49
C GLN A 189 -39.00 2.79 -45.33
N ILE A 190 -38.08 3.75 -45.47
CA ILE A 190 -38.16 4.77 -46.52
C ILE A 190 -36.71 5.08 -46.90
N PHE A 191 -36.24 4.45 -47.95
CA PHE A 191 -35.16 4.82 -48.89
C PHE A 191 -34.83 3.54 -49.67
N GLY A 192 -35.79 3.15 -50.50
CA GLY A 192 -35.53 2.44 -51.75
C GLY A 192 -35.41 3.48 -52.86
#